data_AF-A0A7C8DSP1-F1
#
_entry.id   AF-A0A7C8DSP1-F1
#
_cell.length_a   1.000
_cell.length_b   1.000
_cell.length_c   1.000
_cell.angle_alpha   90.00
_cell.angle_beta   90.00
_cell.angle_gamma   90.00
#
_symmetry.space_group_name_H-M   'P 1'
#
loop_
_entity.id
_entity.type
_entity.pdbx_description
1 polymer ?
#
loop_
_entity_poly.entity_id
_entity_poly.type
_entity_poly.pdbx_seq_one_letter_code
_entity_poly.pdbx_strand_id
1 'polypeptide(L)'
;MIRKMHLFIKAVPAILVGIAFFLSGCQPKLPVPRHVETTTSDLFTTAEAQFEKGDLEKALKNYEAFVNEKPGNRKQVFAFQRIVEIHMKQHQEKEALTALEQIERQYPDYTWMAQVKYQIASILFTLGKYRQSVNRLMEWVGE
;
A
#
# COMPACT_ATOMS: atom_id res chain seq x y z
N MET A 1 51.56 46.04 -28.31
CA MET A 1 51.50 46.51 -26.91
C MET A 1 50.07 46.33 -26.39
N ILE A 2 49.85 45.27 -25.60
CA ILE A 2 48.88 45.06 -24.49
C ILE A 2 47.41 45.55 -24.63
N ARG A 3 46.52 44.57 -24.88
CA ARG A 3 45.32 44.11 -24.11
C ARG A 3 44.51 45.11 -23.27
N LYS A 4 43.17 45.09 -23.47
CA LYS A 4 42.11 44.87 -22.45
C LYS A 4 40.75 44.76 -23.17
N MET A 5 40.18 43.56 -23.32
CA MET A 5 39.35 42.86 -22.33
C MET A 5 38.07 43.62 -21.98
N HIS A 6 37.15 43.85 -22.92
CA HIS A 6 35.89 44.54 -22.67
C HIS A 6 34.70 43.90 -23.41
N LEU A 7 34.56 42.57 -23.38
CA LEU A 7 33.31 41.95 -23.86
C LEU A 7 32.92 40.67 -23.11
N PHE A 8 33.34 40.52 -21.85
CA PHE A 8 32.85 39.46 -20.93
C PHE A 8 31.78 39.98 -19.95
N ILE A 9 31.20 41.17 -20.19
CA ILE A 9 30.33 41.88 -19.24
C ILE A 9 28.82 41.67 -19.54
N LYS A 10 28.44 40.90 -20.57
CA LYS A 10 27.02 40.65 -20.90
C LYS A 10 26.47 39.28 -20.48
N ALA A 11 27.27 38.43 -19.85
CA ALA A 11 26.81 37.12 -19.35
C ALA A 11 26.61 37.08 -17.81
N VAL A 12 26.75 38.23 -17.13
CA VAL A 12 26.76 38.28 -15.66
C VAL A 12 25.37 38.36 -15.00
N PRO A 13 24.28 38.92 -15.57
CA PRO A 13 23.03 39.01 -14.80
C PRO A 13 22.21 37.70 -14.84
N ALA A 14 22.41 36.83 -15.83
CA ALA A 14 21.64 35.59 -15.96
C ALA A 14 22.14 34.45 -15.05
N ILE A 15 23.43 34.45 -14.69
CA ILE A 15 24.03 33.41 -13.84
C ILE A 15 23.70 33.65 -12.36
N LEU A 16 23.60 34.91 -11.94
CA LEU A 16 23.30 35.28 -10.54
C LEU A 16 21.86 34.94 -10.12
N VAL A 17 20.90 34.98 -11.04
CA VAL A 17 19.51 34.54 -10.77
C VAL A 17 19.44 33.01 -10.58
N GLY A 18 20.24 32.24 -11.34
CA GLY A 18 20.32 30.79 -11.20
C GLY A 18 20.96 30.32 -9.88
N ILE A 19 21.96 31.07 -9.37
CA ILE A 19 22.62 30.76 -8.09
C ILE A 19 21.70 31.04 -6.89
N ALA A 20 20.86 32.08 -6.95
CA ALA A 20 19.89 32.39 -5.88
C ALA A 20 18.79 31.32 -5.75
N PHE A 21 18.42 30.67 -6.86
CA PHE A 21 17.48 29.53 -6.88
C PHE A 21 18.09 28.26 -6.28
N PHE A 22 19.42 28.14 -6.31
CA PHE A 22 20.16 26.98 -5.78
C PHE A 22 20.49 27.09 -4.28
N LEU A 23 20.51 28.30 -3.70
CA LEU A 23 20.90 28.53 -2.30
C LEU A 23 19.73 28.84 -1.36
N SER A 24 18.49 28.87 -1.87
CA SER A 24 17.26 28.98 -1.06
C SER A 24 16.60 27.62 -0.80
N GLY A 25 17.38 26.54 -0.80
CA GLY A 25 16.92 25.15 -0.65
C GLY A 25 16.79 24.66 0.79
N CYS A 26 16.97 25.52 1.80
CA CYS A 26 16.65 25.17 3.19
C CYS A 26 15.25 25.67 3.51
N GLN A 27 14.22 24.97 3.03
CA GLN A 27 12.92 25.07 3.68
C GLN A 27 13.08 24.49 5.10
N PRO A 28 12.79 25.25 6.18
CA PRO A 28 12.60 24.62 7.48
C PRO A 28 11.49 23.59 7.27
N LYS A 29 11.78 22.31 7.61
CA LYS A 29 10.75 21.27 7.60
C LYS A 29 9.62 21.80 8.47
N LEU A 30 8.52 22.21 7.84
CA LEU A 30 7.29 22.47 8.54
C LEU A 30 7.08 21.22 9.41
N PRO A 31 6.84 21.36 10.73
CA PRO A 31 6.33 20.24 11.49
C PRO A 31 4.97 19.95 10.88
N VAL A 32 4.96 19.10 9.85
CA VAL A 32 3.76 18.44 9.36
C VAL A 32 3.15 17.91 10.64
N PRO A 33 1.92 18.34 11.00
CA PRO A 33 1.23 17.75 12.13
C PRO A 33 1.30 16.26 11.89
N ARG A 34 2.12 15.57 12.68
CA ARG A 34 2.20 14.13 12.63
C ARG A 34 0.81 13.77 13.10
N HIS A 35 -0.10 13.47 12.19
CA HIS A 35 -1.26 12.68 12.54
C HIS A 35 -0.65 11.42 13.06
N VAL A 36 -0.53 11.36 14.38
CA VAL A 36 0.04 10.22 15.04
C VAL A 36 -1.03 9.16 14.86
N GLU A 37 -0.89 8.36 13.81
CA GLU A 37 -1.55 7.06 13.61
C GLU A 37 -1.07 6.08 14.71
N THR A 38 -1.03 6.52 15.96
CA THR A 38 -0.34 5.81 17.05
C THR A 38 -1.12 4.60 17.56
N THR A 39 -2.43 4.55 17.37
CA THR A 39 -3.23 3.39 17.79
C THR A 39 -3.34 2.36 16.66
N THR A 40 -3.53 2.81 15.43
CA THR A 40 -3.71 1.94 14.27
C THR A 40 -2.39 1.25 13.88
N SER A 41 -1.26 1.98 13.87
CA SER A 41 0.06 1.40 13.60
C SER A 41 0.49 0.38 14.68
N ASP A 42 -0.01 0.52 15.91
CA ASP A 42 0.34 -0.38 17.02
C ASP A 42 -0.29 -1.77 16.84
N LEU A 43 -1.56 -1.82 16.43
CA LEU A 43 -2.26 -3.09 16.13
C LEU A 43 -1.57 -3.87 15.01
N PHE A 44 -1.25 -3.20 13.89
CA PHE A 44 -0.57 -3.85 12.77
C PHE A 44 0.83 -4.35 13.16
N THR A 45 1.62 -3.52 13.85
CA THR A 45 2.99 -3.90 14.25
C THR A 45 2.98 -5.04 15.27
N THR A 46 2.03 -5.01 16.21
CA THR A 46 1.83 -6.10 17.17
C THR A 46 1.41 -7.39 16.47
N ALA A 47 0.51 -7.29 15.48
CA ALA A 47 0.07 -8.43 14.69
C ALA A 47 1.22 -9.06 13.88
N GLU A 48 2.05 -8.25 13.20
CA GLU A 48 3.24 -8.77 12.49
C GLU A 48 4.20 -9.48 13.45
N ALA A 49 4.49 -8.90 14.62
CA ALA A 49 5.37 -9.54 15.60
C ALA A 49 4.80 -10.86 16.15
N GLN A 50 3.48 -10.98 16.26
CA GLN A 50 2.82 -12.24 16.65
C GLN A 50 2.83 -13.25 15.50
N PHE A 51 2.60 -12.79 14.27
CA PHE A 51 2.65 -13.61 13.07
C PHE A 51 4.04 -14.22 12.88
N GLU A 52 5.10 -13.43 13.02
CA GLU A 52 6.50 -13.89 12.95
C GLU A 52 6.85 -14.93 14.01
N LYS A 53 6.22 -14.86 15.20
CA LYS A 53 6.37 -15.85 16.27
C LYS A 53 5.52 -17.10 16.07
N GLY A 54 4.62 -17.11 15.09
CA GLY A 54 3.67 -18.19 14.85
C GLY A 54 2.43 -18.16 15.73
N ASP A 55 2.20 -17.10 16.51
CA ASP A 55 1.00 -16.88 17.33
C ASP A 55 -0.18 -16.44 16.42
N LEU A 56 -0.57 -17.30 15.46
CA LEU A 56 -1.47 -16.94 14.36
C LEU A 56 -2.86 -16.48 14.85
N GLU A 57 -3.40 -17.05 15.92
CA GLU A 57 -4.70 -16.65 16.47
C GLU A 57 -4.68 -15.22 17.01
N LYS A 58 -3.62 -14.85 17.75
CA LYS A 58 -3.47 -13.49 18.28
C LYS A 58 -3.20 -12.49 17.17
N ALA A 59 -2.34 -12.88 16.22
CA ALA A 59 -2.05 -12.08 15.03
C ALA A 59 -3.33 -11.79 14.26
N LEU A 60 -4.13 -12.82 13.97
CA LEU A 60 -5.42 -12.71 13.29
C LEU A 60 -6.34 -11.70 13.99
N LYS A 61 -6.53 -11.84 15.30
CA LYS A 61 -7.37 -10.93 16.09
C LYS A 61 -6.92 -9.47 15.98
N ASN A 62 -5.61 -9.21 16.00
CA ASN A 62 -5.08 -7.85 15.88
C ASN A 62 -5.15 -7.31 14.44
N TYR A 63 -4.94 -8.15 13.41
CA TYR A 63 -5.18 -7.74 12.03
C TYR A 63 -6.66 -7.42 11.79
N GLU A 64 -7.58 -8.25 12.29
CA GLU A 64 -9.03 -8.03 12.21
C GLU A 64 -9.43 -6.72 12.91
N ALA A 65 -8.89 -6.46 14.10
CA ALA A 65 -9.12 -5.20 14.78
C ALA A 65 -8.62 -4.01 13.93
N PHE A 66 -7.43 -4.13 13.34
CA PHE A 66 -6.82 -3.08 12.51
C PHE A 66 -7.61 -2.79 11.22
N VAL A 67 -8.10 -3.82 10.52
CA VAL A 67 -8.90 -3.61 9.30
C VAL A 67 -10.32 -3.09 9.58
N ASN A 68 -10.83 -3.27 10.79
CA ASN A 68 -12.12 -2.73 11.22
C ASN A 68 -12.06 -1.27 11.68
N GLU A 69 -10.87 -0.67 11.77
CA GLU A 69 -10.71 0.78 11.98
C GLU A 69 -11.14 1.58 10.75
N LYS A 70 -11.04 2.93 10.79
CA LYS A 70 -11.49 3.78 9.66
C LYS A 70 -10.85 3.33 8.33
N PRO A 71 -11.65 2.97 7.32
CA PRO A 71 -11.13 2.55 6.02
C PRO A 71 -10.32 3.64 5.33
N GLY A 72 -9.27 3.26 4.60
CA GLY A 72 -8.49 4.16 3.74
C GLY A 72 -6.99 4.16 3.99
N ASN A 73 -6.50 3.43 5.00
CA ASN A 73 -5.06 3.25 5.18
C ASN A 73 -4.56 2.15 4.24
N ARG A 74 -3.58 2.45 3.36
CA ARG A 74 -2.97 1.46 2.46
C ARG A 74 -2.43 0.23 3.19
N LYS A 75 -2.06 0.36 4.47
CA LYS A 75 -1.61 -0.76 5.31
C LYS A 75 -2.71 -1.79 5.59
N GLN A 76 -3.99 -1.42 5.53
CA GLN A 76 -5.10 -2.35 5.73
C GLN A 76 -5.10 -3.44 4.66
N VAL A 77 -4.67 -3.15 3.42
CA VAL A 77 -4.53 -4.19 2.39
C VAL A 77 -3.51 -5.25 2.81
N PHE A 78 -2.38 -4.85 3.41
CA PHE A 78 -1.39 -5.81 3.92
C PHE A 78 -1.96 -6.65 5.06
N ALA A 79 -2.74 -6.04 5.97
CA ALA A 79 -3.42 -6.79 7.02
C ALA A 79 -4.46 -7.77 6.47
N PHE A 80 -5.26 -7.38 5.48
CA PHE A 80 -6.17 -8.31 4.79
C PHE A 80 -5.40 -9.47 4.14
N GLN A 81 -4.25 -9.22 3.51
CA GLN A 81 -3.42 -10.29 2.95
C GLN A 81 -2.91 -11.26 4.03
N ARG A 82 -2.55 -10.76 5.22
CA ARG A 82 -2.19 -11.61 6.37
C ARG A 82 -3.37 -12.42 6.88
N ILE A 83 -4.56 -11.82 6.98
CA ILE A 83 -5.80 -12.51 7.33
C ILE A 83 -6.07 -13.67 6.36
N VAL A 84 -5.96 -13.41 5.05
CA VAL A 84 -6.07 -14.45 4.00
C VAL A 84 -5.06 -15.56 4.22
N GLU A 85 -3.78 -15.23 4.44
CA GLU A 85 -2.72 -16.22 4.67
C GLU A 85 -3.02 -17.11 5.89
N ILE A 86 -3.46 -16.51 6.99
CA ILE A 86 -3.80 -17.24 8.23
C ILE A 86 -4.97 -18.18 7.99
N HIS A 87 -6.06 -17.70 7.41
CA HIS A 87 -7.24 -18.52 7.13
C HIS A 87 -6.93 -19.67 6.16
N MET A 88 -6.10 -19.44 5.14
CA MET A 88 -5.68 -20.50 4.22
C MET A 88 -4.84 -21.57 4.94
N LYS A 89 -3.94 -21.19 5.87
CA LYS A 89 -3.20 -22.16 6.70
C LYS A 89 -4.10 -22.96 7.64
N GLN A 90 -5.27 -22.42 8.00
CA GLN A 90 -6.25 -23.04 8.88
C GLN A 90 -7.36 -23.80 8.13
N HIS A 91 -7.27 -23.92 6.79
CA HIS A 91 -8.31 -24.55 5.96
C HIS A 91 -9.68 -23.86 6.11
N GLN A 92 -9.65 -22.53 6.24
CA GLN A 92 -10.81 -21.65 6.36
C GLN A 92 -10.97 -20.83 5.07
N GLU A 93 -11.21 -21.52 3.95
CA GLU A 93 -11.19 -20.88 2.64
C GLU A 93 -12.33 -19.87 2.45
N LYS A 94 -13.44 -20.02 3.16
CA LYS A 94 -14.58 -19.08 3.08
C LYS A 94 -14.25 -17.73 3.71
N GLU A 95 -13.52 -17.75 4.82
CA GLU A 95 -13.06 -16.60 5.55
C GLU A 95 -11.96 -15.88 4.76
N ALA A 96 -11.02 -16.64 4.18
CA ALA A 96 -10.02 -16.10 3.25
C ALA A 96 -10.68 -15.42 2.03
N LEU A 97 -11.68 -16.07 1.41
CA LEU A 97 -12.45 -15.48 0.31
C LEU A 97 -13.10 -14.16 0.72
N THR A 98 -13.72 -14.12 1.91
CA THR A 98 -14.38 -12.91 2.43
C THR A 98 -13.38 -11.76 2.58
N ALA A 99 -12.18 -12.02 3.09
CA ALA A 99 -11.14 -11.00 3.23
C ALA A 99 -10.65 -10.47 1.87
N LEU A 100 -10.49 -11.32 0.85
CA LEU A 100 -10.13 -10.89 -0.51
C LEU A 100 -11.23 -10.03 -1.15
N GLU A 101 -12.49 -10.39 -0.97
CA GLU A 101 -13.62 -9.58 -1.45
C GLU A 101 -13.70 -8.21 -0.76
N GLN A 102 -13.23 -8.09 0.49
CA GLN A 102 -13.05 -6.78 1.12
C GLN A 102 -11.96 -5.96 0.45
N ILE A 103 -10.83 -6.58 0.04
CA ILE A 103 -9.80 -5.88 -0.72
C ILE A 103 -10.37 -5.35 -2.04
N GLU A 104 -11.08 -6.19 -2.79
CA GLU A 104 -11.69 -5.82 -4.07
C GLU A 104 -12.67 -4.66 -3.93
N ARG A 105 -13.54 -4.68 -2.91
CA ARG A 105 -14.54 -3.62 -2.68
C ARG A 105 -13.96 -2.32 -2.13
N GLN A 106 -13.02 -2.40 -1.18
CA GLN A 106 -12.55 -1.22 -0.44
C GLN A 106 -11.34 -0.55 -1.10
N TYR A 107 -10.59 -1.28 -1.92
CA TYR A 107 -9.38 -0.79 -2.59
C TYR A 107 -9.39 -1.12 -4.08
N PRO A 108 -10.37 -0.62 -4.86
CA PRO A 108 -10.51 -0.95 -6.28
C PRO A 108 -9.26 -0.61 -7.11
N ASP A 109 -8.52 0.43 -6.72
CA ASP A 109 -7.30 0.88 -7.40
C ASP A 109 -6.01 0.20 -6.86
N TYR A 110 -6.13 -0.92 -6.14
CA TYR A 110 -4.97 -1.63 -5.61
C TYR A 110 -4.07 -2.14 -6.74
N THR A 111 -2.78 -1.82 -6.68
CA THR A 111 -1.79 -2.14 -7.73
C THR A 111 -1.75 -3.63 -8.10
N TRP A 112 -2.07 -4.52 -7.17
CA TRP A 112 -2.04 -5.97 -7.37
C TRP A 112 -3.45 -6.58 -7.43
N MET A 113 -4.46 -5.82 -7.87
CA MET A 113 -5.84 -6.30 -7.96
C MET A 113 -5.98 -7.57 -8.83
N ALA A 114 -5.19 -7.70 -9.89
CA ALA A 114 -5.10 -8.91 -10.69
C ALA A 114 -4.82 -10.17 -9.85
N GLN A 115 -3.90 -10.07 -8.88
CA GLN A 115 -3.57 -11.18 -7.98
C GLN A 115 -4.73 -11.49 -7.02
N VAL A 116 -5.41 -10.46 -6.50
CA VAL A 116 -6.59 -10.61 -5.64
C VAL A 116 -7.71 -11.33 -6.40
N LYS A 117 -8.05 -10.89 -7.62
CA LYS A 117 -9.06 -11.50 -8.50
C LYS A 117 -8.71 -12.97 -8.78
N TYR A 118 -7.45 -13.28 -9.08
CA TYR A 118 -6.99 -14.65 -9.27
C TYR A 118 -7.13 -15.52 -8.01
N GLN A 119 -6.76 -14.99 -6.84
CA GLN A 119 -6.89 -15.72 -5.57
C GLN A 119 -8.36 -16.00 -5.23
N ILE A 120 -9.27 -15.05 -5.46
CA ILE A 120 -10.72 -15.23 -5.31
C ILE A 120 -11.19 -16.40 -6.19
N ALA A 121 -10.84 -16.37 -7.49
CA ALA A 121 -11.24 -17.42 -8.42
C ALA A 121 -10.67 -18.80 -8.04
N SER A 122 -9.42 -18.85 -7.59
CA SER A 122 -8.75 -20.06 -7.13
C SER A 122 -9.43 -20.65 -5.89
N ILE A 123 -9.76 -19.82 -4.90
CA ILE A 123 -10.49 -20.26 -3.71
C ILE A 123 -11.90 -20.76 -4.06
N LEU A 124 -12.61 -20.05 -4.94
CA LEU A 124 -13.93 -20.49 -5.43
C LEU A 124 -13.84 -21.87 -6.12
N PHE A 125 -12.76 -22.13 -6.87
CA PHE A 125 -12.51 -23.42 -7.48
C PHE A 125 -12.31 -24.52 -6.43
N THR A 126 -11.46 -24.28 -5.43
CA THR A 126 -11.21 -25.23 -4.32
C THR A 126 -12.49 -25.53 -3.52
N LEU A 127 -13.37 -24.55 -3.36
CA LEU A 127 -14.68 -24.70 -2.72
C LEU A 127 -15.73 -25.42 -3.59
N GLY A 128 -15.38 -25.88 -4.80
CA GLY A 128 -16.29 -26.52 -5.74
C GLY A 128 -17.28 -25.56 -6.41
N LYS A 129 -17.11 -24.25 -6.24
CA LYS A 129 -17.95 -23.20 -6.83
C LYS A 129 -17.48 -22.85 -8.25
N TYR A 130 -17.36 -23.85 -9.11
CA TYR A 130 -16.74 -23.72 -10.44
C TYR A 130 -17.38 -22.64 -11.32
N ARG A 131 -18.71 -22.55 -11.33
CA ARG A 131 -19.43 -21.52 -12.11
C ARG A 131 -19.04 -20.11 -11.66
N GLN A 132 -18.94 -19.88 -10.34
CA GLN A 132 -18.56 -18.57 -9.81
C GLN A 132 -17.09 -18.26 -10.14
N SER A 133 -16.21 -19.25 -10.00
CA SER A 133 -14.78 -19.13 -10.36
C SER A 133 -14.60 -18.72 -11.82
N VAL A 134 -15.25 -19.43 -12.76
CA VAL A 134 -15.19 -19.11 -14.19
C VAL A 134 -15.78 -17.73 -14.48
N ASN A 135 -16.93 -17.39 -13.91
CA ASN A 135 -17.54 -16.09 -14.12
C ASN A 135 -16.62 -14.94 -13.70
N ARG A 136 -15.97 -15.05 -12.53
CA ARG A 136 -15.02 -14.04 -12.04
C ARG A 136 -13.82 -13.86 -12.97
N LEU A 137 -13.29 -14.96 -13.52
CA LEU A 137 -12.17 -14.91 -14.46
C LEU A 137 -12.58 -14.30 -15.81
N MET A 138 -13.77 -14.63 -16.31
CA MET A 138 -14.27 -14.11 -17.58
C MET A 138 -14.59 -12.61 -17.50
N GLU A 139 -15.14 -12.16 -16.38
CA GLU A 139 -15.34 -10.73 -16.09
C GLU A 139 -14.01 -9.99 -16.15
N TRP A 140 -12.99 -10.51 -15.46
CA TRP A 140 -11.67 -9.87 -15.42
C TRP A 140 -10.95 -9.83 -16.78
N VAL A 141 -11.02 -10.88 -17.60
CA VAL A 141 -10.36 -10.92 -18.92
C VAL A 141 -11.11 -10.09 -19.98
N GLY A 142 -12.39 -9.78 -19.73
CA GLY A 142 -13.23 -8.98 -20.62
C GLY A 142 -13.18 -7.47 -20.40
N GLU A 143 -12.59 -7.01 -19.28
CA GLU A 143 -12.31 -5.59 -18.95
C GLU A 143 -11.11 -5.04 -19.75
#